data_AF-A0A3D0KRQ7-F1
#
_entry.id   AF-A0A3D0KRQ7-F1
#
_cell.length_a   1.000
_cell.length_b   1.000
_cell.length_c   1.000
_cell.angle_alpha   90.00
_cell.angle_beta   90.00
_cell.angle_gamma   90.00
#
_symmetry.space_group_name_H-M   'P 1'
#
loop_
_entity.id
_entity.type
_entity.pdbx_description
1 polymer ?
#
loop_
_entity_poly.entity_id
_entity_poly.type
_entity_poly.pdbx_seq_one_letter_code
_entity_poly.pdbx_strand_id
1 'polypeptide(L)'
;AAEAIFESLETMETGHEPASYADKLQNSWLWTELYKVRNIRPGFAKGLWYGMANAALDTYVLRGRAPWTFHHHADHISLKKADEAARIDYPKPDGVVSFDRNSSVFLSGTNHEENQPAHLTLKDHSVPVMHNLALYDAPEQRYCPAGVYEIVREEDGSQPRLQINAQNCVHCKTCDIKDPSQNITWVTPEGGGGPNYPNM
;
A
#
# COMPACT_ATOMS: atom_id res chain seq x y z
N ALA A 1 -14.45 20.15 2.98
CA ALA A 1 -14.29 20.16 1.51
C ALA A 1 -15.53 20.71 0.82
N ALA A 2 -16.69 20.04 0.89
CA ALA A 2 -17.92 20.52 0.24
C ALA A 2 -18.31 21.96 0.61
N GLU A 3 -18.26 22.33 1.89
CA GLU A 3 -18.54 23.71 2.34
C GLU A 3 -17.58 24.74 1.73
N ALA A 4 -16.29 24.42 1.63
CA ALA A 4 -15.29 25.30 1.02
C ALA A 4 -15.56 25.49 -0.47
N ILE A 5 -15.96 24.41 -1.17
CA ILE A 5 -16.39 24.50 -2.58
C ILE A 5 -17.65 25.35 -2.69
N PHE A 6 -18.66 25.10 -1.86
CA PHE A 6 -19.94 25.80 -1.90
C PHE A 6 -19.78 27.31 -1.71
N GLU A 7 -18.97 27.73 -0.75
CA GLU A 7 -18.63 29.16 -0.54
C GLU A 7 -17.93 29.78 -1.74
N SER A 8 -17.11 29.00 -2.44
CA SER A 8 -16.41 29.44 -3.65
C SER A 8 -17.28 29.42 -4.91
N LEU A 9 -18.50 28.85 -4.88
CA LEU A 9 -19.32 28.68 -6.09
C LEU A 9 -19.71 30.00 -6.74
N GLU A 10 -20.00 31.04 -5.94
CA GLU A 10 -20.40 32.35 -6.46
C GLU A 10 -19.23 33.12 -7.11
N THR A 11 -17.99 32.80 -6.69
CA THR A 11 -16.76 33.45 -7.16
C THR A 11 -15.89 32.51 -8.01
N MET A 12 -16.43 31.37 -8.44
CA MET A 12 -15.68 30.31 -9.10
C MET A 12 -15.43 30.68 -10.56
N GLU A 13 -14.21 31.11 -10.86
CA GLU A 13 -13.68 31.16 -12.22
C GLU A 13 -12.97 29.84 -12.58
N THR A 14 -12.73 29.61 -13.86
CA THR A 14 -11.98 28.45 -14.33
C THR A 14 -10.60 28.42 -13.68
N GLY A 15 -10.26 27.33 -13.00
CA GLY A 15 -8.99 27.19 -12.26
C GLY A 15 -9.00 27.75 -10.84
N HIS A 16 -10.16 28.19 -10.32
CA HIS A 16 -10.29 28.61 -8.94
C HIS A 16 -10.11 27.42 -7.97
N GLU A 17 -9.13 27.53 -7.08
CA GLU A 17 -8.88 26.56 -6.02
C GLU A 17 -9.70 26.94 -4.78
N PRO A 18 -10.43 26.00 -4.15
CA PRO A 18 -11.16 26.25 -2.91
C PRO A 18 -10.18 26.35 -1.72
N ALA A 19 -9.43 27.45 -1.66
CA ALA A 19 -8.30 27.65 -0.74
C ALA A 19 -8.70 27.56 0.74
N SER A 20 -9.95 27.91 1.09
CA SER A 20 -10.47 27.83 2.46
C SER A 20 -10.56 26.40 3.00
N TYR A 21 -10.48 25.38 2.13
CA TYR A 21 -10.55 23.98 2.56
C TYR A 21 -9.45 23.61 3.57
N ALA A 22 -8.20 24.01 3.29
CA ALA A 22 -7.06 23.66 4.14
C ALA A 22 -7.21 24.28 5.53
N ASP A 23 -7.57 25.56 5.61
CA ASP A 23 -7.78 26.27 6.87
C ASP A 23 -8.93 25.67 7.68
N LYS A 24 -10.05 25.34 7.03
CA LYS A 24 -11.18 24.68 7.68
C LYS A 24 -10.82 23.30 8.23
N LEU A 25 -10.03 22.52 7.48
CA LEU A 25 -9.54 21.23 7.95
C LEU A 25 -8.62 21.40 9.17
N GLN A 26 -7.68 22.34 9.14
CA GLN A 26 -6.74 22.60 10.24
C GLN A 26 -7.44 23.09 11.52
N ASN A 27 -8.52 23.86 11.38
CA ASN A 27 -9.33 24.35 12.50
C ASN A 27 -10.37 23.33 13.00
N SER A 28 -10.51 22.17 12.34
CA SER A 28 -11.48 21.15 12.72
C SER A 28 -11.01 20.28 13.89
N TRP A 29 -11.97 19.56 14.51
CA TRP A 29 -11.67 18.56 15.52
C TRP A 29 -10.73 17.45 15.00
N LEU A 30 -10.83 17.11 13.70
CA LEU A 30 -10.04 16.05 13.06
C LEU A 30 -8.56 16.37 13.08
N TRP A 31 -8.18 17.62 12.78
CA TRP A 31 -6.78 18.04 12.84
C TRP A 31 -6.22 17.91 14.25
N THR A 32 -6.99 18.36 15.24
CA THR A 32 -6.63 18.23 16.66
C THR A 32 -6.49 16.76 17.07
N GLU A 33 -7.37 15.89 16.58
CA GLU A 33 -7.32 14.44 16.86
C GLU A 33 -6.07 13.79 16.27
N LEU A 34 -5.81 13.99 14.97
CA LEU A 34 -4.62 13.45 14.30
C LEU A 34 -3.32 13.98 14.93
N TYR A 35 -3.29 15.26 15.29
CA TYR A 35 -2.13 15.87 15.95
C TYR A 35 -1.81 15.20 17.29
N LYS A 36 -2.83 14.83 18.09
CA LYS A 36 -2.62 14.18 19.40
C LYS A 36 -1.95 12.81 19.29
N VAL A 37 -2.12 12.09 18.17
CA VAL A 37 -1.61 10.73 17.97
C VAL A 37 -0.40 10.66 17.05
N ARG A 38 0.09 11.80 16.56
CA ARG A 38 1.15 11.90 15.53
C ARG A 38 2.45 11.15 15.85
N ASN A 39 2.77 10.95 17.12
CA ASN A 39 4.00 10.29 17.55
C ASN A 39 3.84 8.79 17.86
N ILE A 40 2.62 8.25 17.83
CA ILE A 40 2.37 6.85 18.19
C ILE A 40 3.07 5.93 17.18
N ARG A 41 2.68 5.97 15.90
CA ARG A 41 3.23 5.09 14.86
C ARG A 41 4.75 5.26 14.64
N PRO A 42 5.31 6.48 14.51
CA PRO A 42 6.76 6.63 14.35
C PRO A 42 7.56 6.13 15.56
N GLY A 43 6.98 6.13 16.77
CA GLY A 43 7.64 5.57 17.96
C GLY A 43 8.04 4.09 17.77
N PHE A 44 7.26 3.32 17.02
CA PHE A 44 7.56 1.90 16.75
C PHE A 44 8.71 1.69 15.76
N ALA A 45 9.25 2.73 15.14
CA ALA A 45 10.46 2.61 14.30
C ALA A 45 11.68 2.13 15.11
N LYS A 46 11.67 2.34 16.43
CA LYS A 46 12.71 1.85 17.36
C LYS A 46 12.34 0.51 18.04
N GLY A 47 11.33 -0.19 17.52
CA GLY A 47 10.86 -1.47 18.03
C GLY A 47 9.63 -1.37 18.94
N LEU A 48 9.04 -2.54 19.24
CA LEU A 48 7.76 -2.69 19.93
C LEU A 48 7.74 -2.01 21.31
N TRP A 49 8.71 -2.33 22.16
CA TRP A 49 8.73 -1.85 23.55
C TRP A 49 8.94 -0.35 23.66
N TYR A 50 9.86 0.23 22.88
CA TYR A 50 10.02 1.68 22.82
C TYR A 50 8.77 2.36 22.29
N GLY A 51 8.17 1.81 21.22
CA GLY A 51 6.93 2.33 20.64
C GLY A 51 5.78 2.36 21.67
N MET A 52 5.58 1.27 22.41
CA MET A 52 4.57 1.19 23.46
C MET A 52 4.84 2.16 24.62
N ALA A 53 6.09 2.23 25.10
CA ALA A 53 6.45 3.16 26.18
C ALA A 53 6.24 4.63 25.76
N ASN A 54 6.65 5.00 24.55
CA ASN A 54 6.42 6.33 23.99
C ASN A 54 4.92 6.62 23.81
N ALA A 55 4.15 5.67 23.27
CA ALA A 55 2.71 5.83 23.11
C ALA A 55 2.03 6.03 24.47
N ALA A 56 2.38 5.24 25.48
CA ALA A 56 1.83 5.41 26.82
C ALA A 56 2.17 6.78 27.43
N LEU A 57 3.43 7.23 27.29
CA LEU A 57 3.86 8.53 27.75
C LEU A 57 3.11 9.67 27.04
N ASP A 58 3.11 9.69 25.70
CA ASP A 58 2.51 10.78 24.94
C ASP A 58 0.98 10.80 25.13
N THR A 59 0.32 9.64 25.12
CA THR A 59 -1.14 9.56 25.26
C THR A 59 -1.62 9.80 26.69
N TYR A 60 -1.07 9.13 27.70
CA TYR A 60 -1.61 9.20 29.07
C TYR A 60 -1.04 10.36 29.89
N VAL A 61 0.24 10.67 29.74
CA VAL A 61 0.90 11.72 30.55
C VAL A 61 0.80 13.07 29.85
N LEU A 62 1.23 13.13 28.58
CA LEU A 62 1.28 14.39 27.83
C LEU A 62 -0.03 14.72 27.11
N ARG A 63 -0.95 13.75 27.02
CA ARG A 63 -2.26 13.89 26.34
C ARG A 63 -2.11 14.41 24.89
N GLY A 64 -1.09 13.94 24.18
CA GLY A 64 -0.77 14.31 22.80
C GLY A 64 -0.08 15.67 22.66
N ARG A 65 0.33 16.29 23.77
CA ARG A 65 0.98 17.62 23.81
C ARG A 65 2.50 17.54 23.92
N ALA A 66 3.12 16.44 23.47
CA ALA A 66 4.56 16.35 23.38
C ALA A 66 5.16 17.56 22.65
N PRO A 67 6.24 18.19 23.15
CA PRO A 67 6.91 19.31 22.48
C PRO A 67 7.81 18.85 21.31
N TRP A 68 7.58 17.64 20.77
CA TRP A 68 8.29 17.09 19.61
C TRP A 68 7.32 16.42 18.63
N THR A 69 7.78 16.24 17.40
CA THR A 69 7.12 15.47 16.36
C THR A 69 8.15 14.58 15.69
N PHE A 70 7.91 13.27 15.65
CA PHE A 70 8.78 12.33 14.93
C PHE A 70 8.50 12.35 13.43
N HIS A 71 9.50 11.94 12.65
CA HIS A 71 9.41 11.85 11.19
C HIS A 71 9.32 10.40 10.71
N HIS A 72 8.79 10.22 9.51
CA HIS A 72 8.69 8.95 8.81
C HIS A 72 9.73 8.84 7.69
N HIS A 73 9.90 7.63 7.18
CA HIS A 73 10.64 7.32 5.96
C HIS A 73 9.68 6.65 4.96
N ALA A 74 10.04 6.67 3.67
CA ALA A 74 9.24 6.00 2.65
C ALA A 74 9.25 4.47 2.86
N ASP A 75 8.13 3.80 2.64
CA ASP A 75 8.01 2.38 2.96
C ASP A 75 8.80 1.47 2.00
N HIS A 76 8.95 1.86 0.73
CA HIS A 76 9.71 1.08 -0.27
C HIS A 76 11.21 0.96 0.04
N ILE A 77 11.79 1.91 0.80
CA ILE A 77 13.22 1.88 1.18
C ILE A 77 13.51 1.02 2.42
N SER A 78 12.48 0.38 3.01
CA SER A 78 12.62 -0.38 4.26
C SER A 78 12.96 -1.86 4.07
N LEU A 79 13.00 -2.35 2.82
CA LEU A 79 13.36 -3.75 2.55
C LEU A 79 14.86 -3.98 2.74
N LYS A 80 15.19 -5.12 3.36
CA LYS A 80 16.54 -5.68 3.35
C LYS A 80 16.70 -6.60 2.14
N LYS A 81 17.93 -6.78 1.66
CA LYS A 81 18.21 -7.78 0.64
C LYS A 81 17.89 -9.18 1.14
N ALA A 82 17.60 -10.08 0.21
CA ALA A 82 17.19 -11.45 0.53
C ALA A 82 18.28 -12.23 1.29
N ASP A 83 19.56 -12.01 0.98
CA ASP A 83 20.72 -12.63 1.62
C ASP A 83 21.01 -12.09 3.04
N GLU A 84 20.48 -10.91 3.37
CA GLU A 84 20.59 -10.26 4.68
C GLU A 84 19.38 -10.57 5.60
N ALA A 85 18.39 -11.29 5.09
CA ALA A 85 17.14 -11.58 5.79
C ALA A 85 16.96 -13.09 6.04
N ALA A 86 16.44 -13.44 7.22
CA ALA A 86 16.05 -14.81 7.50
C ALA A 86 14.78 -15.15 6.71
N ARG A 87 14.80 -16.28 5.99
CA ARG A 87 13.61 -16.83 5.34
C ARG A 87 12.60 -17.24 6.40
N ILE A 88 11.36 -16.79 6.22
CA ILE A 88 10.23 -17.19 7.07
C ILE A 88 9.58 -18.42 6.43
N ASP A 89 9.41 -19.49 7.21
CA ASP A 89 8.67 -20.69 6.80
C ASP A 89 7.22 -20.59 7.30
N TYR A 90 6.31 -20.32 6.37
CA TYR A 90 4.88 -20.20 6.68
C TYR A 90 4.22 -21.58 6.64
N PRO A 91 3.41 -21.95 7.66
CA PRO A 91 2.63 -23.18 7.62
C PRO A 91 1.72 -23.22 6.39
N LYS A 92 1.47 -24.43 5.88
CA LYS A 92 0.47 -24.64 4.84
C LYS A 92 -0.92 -24.32 5.38
N PRO A 93 -1.83 -23.76 4.55
CA PRO A 93 -3.20 -23.50 4.97
C PRO A 93 -3.92 -24.81 5.31
N ASP A 94 -4.75 -24.78 6.34
CA ASP A 94 -5.53 -25.92 6.85
C ASP A 94 -6.95 -26.00 6.26
N GLY A 95 -7.41 -24.96 5.56
CA GLY A 95 -8.75 -24.87 4.97
C GLY A 95 -9.87 -24.64 5.98
N VAL A 96 -9.55 -24.33 7.25
CA VAL A 96 -10.54 -24.08 8.31
C VAL A 96 -10.37 -22.69 8.91
N VAL A 97 -9.17 -22.37 9.40
CA VAL A 97 -8.83 -21.02 9.90
C VAL A 97 -7.85 -20.30 8.99
N SER A 98 -7.16 -21.02 8.12
CA SER A 98 -6.16 -20.52 7.20
C SER A 98 -6.40 -21.07 5.80
N PHE A 99 -6.32 -20.21 4.79
CA PHE A 99 -6.69 -20.51 3.41
C PHE A 99 -5.58 -20.11 2.47
N ASP A 100 -5.56 -20.71 1.27
CA ASP A 100 -4.68 -20.25 0.22
C ASP A 100 -5.14 -18.88 -0.33
N ARG A 101 -4.23 -18.22 -1.06
CA ARG A 101 -4.48 -16.90 -1.61
C ARG A 101 -5.56 -16.90 -2.69
N ASN A 102 -5.64 -17.94 -3.52
CA ASN A 102 -6.55 -17.96 -4.67
C ASN A 102 -8.00 -18.14 -4.21
N SER A 103 -8.26 -19.01 -3.25
CA SER A 103 -9.59 -19.10 -2.61
C SER A 103 -9.99 -17.79 -1.94
N SER A 104 -9.04 -17.08 -1.33
CA SER A 104 -9.28 -15.76 -0.74
C SER A 104 -9.63 -14.69 -1.79
N VAL A 105 -8.93 -14.68 -2.92
CA VAL A 105 -9.21 -13.78 -4.06
C VAL A 105 -10.58 -14.07 -4.67
N PHE A 106 -10.95 -15.34 -4.81
CA PHE A 106 -12.26 -15.73 -5.30
C PHE A 106 -13.39 -15.14 -4.44
N LEU A 107 -13.27 -15.21 -3.11
CA LEU A 107 -14.26 -14.64 -2.18
C LEU A 107 -14.31 -13.11 -2.22
N SER A 108 -13.26 -12.46 -2.71
CA SER A 108 -13.24 -11.02 -2.93
C SER A 108 -14.14 -10.59 -4.10
N GLY A 109 -14.62 -11.54 -4.92
CA GLY A 109 -15.42 -11.29 -6.10
C GLY A 109 -14.74 -10.41 -7.14
N THR A 110 -13.40 -10.30 -7.09
CA THR A 110 -12.66 -9.41 -7.99
C THR A 110 -12.63 -9.97 -9.39
N ASN A 111 -12.89 -9.12 -10.38
CA ASN A 111 -12.79 -9.49 -11.78
C ASN A 111 -12.52 -8.26 -12.66
N HIS A 112 -11.95 -8.49 -13.84
CA HIS A 112 -11.70 -7.48 -14.86
C HIS A 112 -12.02 -8.07 -16.23
N GLU A 113 -12.35 -7.22 -17.22
CA GLU A 113 -12.37 -7.63 -18.62
C GLU A 113 -10.98 -8.19 -19.01
N GLU A 114 -10.94 -9.37 -19.60
CA GLU A 114 -9.68 -10.08 -19.86
C GLU A 114 -8.89 -9.41 -21.00
N ASN A 115 -9.59 -8.84 -21.97
CA ASN A 115 -8.97 -8.22 -23.15
C ASN A 115 -8.73 -6.71 -22.96
N GLN A 116 -8.19 -6.33 -21.80
CA GLN A 116 -7.77 -4.96 -21.51
C GLN A 116 -6.26 -4.92 -21.17
N PRO A 117 -5.55 -3.80 -21.41
CA PRO A 117 -4.16 -3.68 -21.00
C PRO A 117 -4.03 -3.77 -19.47
N ALA A 118 -2.93 -4.37 -18.99
CA ALA A 118 -2.66 -4.44 -17.56
C ALA A 118 -2.54 -3.02 -16.96
N HIS A 119 -3.39 -2.73 -15.98
CA HIS A 119 -3.42 -1.46 -15.25
C HIS A 119 -2.31 -1.33 -14.19
N LEU A 120 -1.41 -2.30 -14.16
CA LEU A 120 -0.20 -2.35 -13.33
C LEU A 120 0.99 -2.22 -14.28
N THR A 121 1.35 -0.99 -14.61
CA THR A 121 2.37 -0.70 -15.62
C THR A 121 3.76 -0.69 -14.99
N LEU A 122 4.77 -1.01 -15.80
CA LEU A 122 6.17 -0.96 -15.39
C LEU A 122 6.85 0.21 -16.11
N LYS A 123 7.65 1.00 -15.39
CA LYS A 123 8.50 2.03 -16.01
C LYS A 123 9.63 1.39 -16.81
N ASP A 124 10.17 0.28 -16.31
CA ASP A 124 11.20 -0.54 -16.93
C ASP A 124 10.88 -2.04 -16.73
N HIS A 125 10.75 -2.78 -17.83
CA HIS A 125 10.42 -4.20 -17.83
C HIS A 125 11.56 -5.11 -17.38
N SER A 126 12.80 -4.62 -17.30
CA SER A 126 13.97 -5.39 -16.86
C SER A 126 14.11 -5.45 -15.34
N VAL A 127 13.60 -4.43 -14.63
CA VAL A 127 13.76 -4.26 -13.18
C VAL A 127 13.20 -5.42 -12.34
N PRO A 128 12.02 -6.00 -12.63
CA PRO A 128 11.50 -7.12 -11.84
C PRO A 128 12.47 -8.31 -11.75
N VAL A 129 13.21 -8.58 -12.82
CA VAL A 129 14.16 -9.69 -12.88
C VAL A 129 15.56 -9.25 -12.44
N MET A 130 16.08 -8.18 -13.03
CA MET A 130 17.46 -7.75 -12.85
C MET A 130 17.73 -7.12 -11.47
N HIS A 131 16.69 -6.61 -10.81
CA HIS A 131 16.80 -5.95 -9.51
C HIS A 131 15.94 -6.63 -8.44
N ASN A 132 14.63 -6.73 -8.64
CA ASN A 132 13.73 -7.21 -7.58
C ASN A 132 13.96 -8.69 -7.27
N LEU A 133 13.96 -9.56 -8.28
CA LEU A 133 14.30 -10.97 -8.11
C LEU A 133 15.76 -11.16 -7.65
N ALA A 134 16.70 -10.46 -8.28
CA ALA A 134 18.12 -10.62 -8.00
C ALA A 134 18.54 -10.22 -6.57
N LEU A 135 17.98 -9.13 -6.03
CA LEU A 135 18.40 -8.56 -4.74
C LEU A 135 17.42 -8.84 -3.60
N TYR A 136 16.12 -8.93 -3.89
CA TYR A 136 15.05 -9.00 -2.89
C TYR A 136 14.20 -10.27 -3.02
N ASP A 137 14.58 -11.20 -3.91
CA ASP A 137 13.84 -12.44 -4.18
C ASP A 137 12.38 -12.20 -4.58
N ALA A 138 12.15 -11.19 -5.43
CA ALA A 138 10.85 -10.81 -6.02
C ALA A 138 9.75 -10.61 -4.95
N PRO A 139 9.88 -9.58 -4.08
CA PRO A 139 8.94 -9.30 -2.99
C PRO A 139 7.49 -9.10 -3.48
N GLU A 140 7.29 -8.70 -4.73
CA GLU A 140 5.99 -8.56 -5.39
C GLU A 140 5.15 -9.84 -5.36
N GLN A 141 5.77 -11.00 -5.36
CA GLN A 141 5.07 -12.29 -5.24
C GLN A 141 4.47 -12.52 -3.84
N ARG A 142 4.93 -11.76 -2.83
CA ARG A 142 4.59 -11.95 -1.41
C ARG A 142 3.76 -10.82 -0.84
N TYR A 143 4.13 -9.55 -1.08
CA TYR A 143 3.35 -8.41 -0.58
C TYR A 143 2.03 -8.24 -1.32
N CYS A 144 1.90 -8.78 -2.53
CA CYS A 144 0.66 -8.70 -3.28
C CYS A 144 -0.38 -9.62 -2.63
N PRO A 145 -1.49 -9.06 -2.12
CA PRO A 145 -2.49 -9.87 -1.43
C PRO A 145 -3.28 -10.77 -2.39
N ALA A 146 -3.15 -10.56 -3.70
CA ALA A 146 -3.99 -11.23 -4.71
C ALA A 146 -3.23 -12.06 -5.75
N GLY A 147 -1.91 -12.24 -5.58
CA GLY A 147 -1.13 -13.09 -6.49
C GLY A 147 -1.11 -12.61 -7.93
N VAL A 148 -1.12 -11.28 -8.11
CA VAL A 148 -1.05 -10.65 -9.42
C VAL A 148 0.32 -10.85 -10.05
N TYR A 149 1.38 -10.91 -9.25
CA TYR A 149 2.76 -11.02 -9.73
C TYR A 149 3.30 -12.42 -9.51
N GLU A 150 3.85 -13.02 -10.56
CA GLU A 150 4.49 -14.32 -10.53
C GLU A 150 5.75 -14.31 -11.39
N ILE A 151 6.84 -14.90 -10.89
CA ILE A 151 8.04 -15.14 -11.70
C ILE A 151 7.89 -16.52 -12.34
N VAL A 152 7.61 -16.51 -13.64
CA VAL A 152 7.56 -17.74 -14.45
C VAL A 152 8.91 -17.99 -15.10
N ARG A 153 9.23 -19.26 -15.32
CA ARG A 153 10.50 -19.74 -15.90
C ARG A 153 10.19 -20.76 -16.98
N GLU A 154 11.13 -20.95 -17.90
CA GLU A 154 11.08 -22.06 -18.85
C GLU A 154 11.25 -23.41 -18.13
N GLU A 155 10.97 -24.52 -18.80
CA GLU A 155 11.00 -25.88 -18.20
C GLU A 155 12.35 -26.24 -17.56
N ASP A 156 13.45 -25.70 -18.09
CA ASP A 156 14.81 -25.88 -17.57
C ASP A 156 15.15 -24.95 -16.38
N GLY A 157 14.20 -24.12 -15.94
CA GLY A 157 14.35 -23.14 -14.87
C GLY A 157 15.05 -21.84 -15.29
N SER A 158 15.43 -21.71 -16.56
CA SER A 158 16.08 -20.53 -17.12
C SER A 158 15.07 -19.40 -17.44
N GLN A 159 15.62 -18.26 -17.86
CA GLN A 159 14.87 -17.10 -18.36
C GLN A 159 13.68 -16.68 -17.48
N PRO A 160 13.94 -16.30 -16.20
CA PRO A 160 12.87 -15.79 -15.36
C PRO A 160 12.25 -14.53 -16.00
N ARG A 161 10.92 -14.49 -16.05
CA ARG A 161 10.16 -13.32 -16.47
C ARG A 161 9.01 -13.06 -15.51
N LEU A 162 8.66 -11.79 -15.33
CA LEU A 162 7.47 -11.42 -14.57
C LEU A 162 6.21 -11.65 -15.42
N GLN A 163 5.26 -12.39 -14.87
CA GLN A 163 3.88 -12.50 -15.34
C GLN A 163 2.99 -11.62 -14.46
N ILE A 164 2.15 -10.79 -15.10
CA ILE A 164 1.18 -9.92 -14.40
C ILE A 164 -0.23 -10.44 -14.70
N ASN A 165 -0.85 -11.09 -13.72
CA ASN A 165 -2.21 -11.58 -13.72
C ASN A 165 -3.16 -10.46 -13.24
N ALA A 166 -3.31 -9.42 -14.07
CA ALA A 166 -4.00 -8.18 -13.69
C ALA A 166 -5.48 -8.39 -13.31
N GLN A 167 -6.12 -9.47 -13.77
CA GLN A 167 -7.52 -9.78 -13.47
C GLN A 167 -7.76 -10.01 -11.98
N ASN A 168 -6.74 -10.48 -11.25
CA ASN A 168 -6.82 -10.75 -9.82
C ASN A 168 -6.68 -9.48 -8.96
N CYS A 169 -6.39 -8.31 -9.54
CA CYS A 169 -6.03 -7.13 -8.76
C CYS A 169 -7.19 -6.62 -7.89
N VAL A 170 -6.99 -6.57 -6.56
CA VAL A 170 -7.99 -6.04 -5.60
C VAL A 170 -7.83 -4.54 -5.30
N HIS A 171 -7.05 -3.83 -6.12
CA HIS A 171 -6.87 -2.36 -6.05
C HIS A 171 -6.31 -1.82 -4.73
N CYS A 172 -5.64 -2.66 -3.93
CA CYS A 172 -5.07 -2.27 -2.63
C CYS A 172 -3.93 -1.24 -2.69
N LYS A 173 -3.34 -1.01 -3.88
CA LYS A 173 -2.20 -0.12 -4.14
C LYS A 173 -0.86 -0.50 -3.48
N THR A 174 -0.79 -1.64 -2.78
CA THR A 174 0.45 -2.09 -2.10
C THR A 174 1.65 -2.18 -3.04
N CYS A 175 1.47 -2.66 -4.27
CA CYS A 175 2.57 -2.81 -5.23
C CYS A 175 3.19 -1.49 -5.68
N ASP A 176 2.37 -0.45 -5.86
CA ASP A 176 2.81 0.92 -6.17
C ASP A 176 3.61 1.50 -4.98
N ILE A 177 3.19 1.19 -3.76
CA ILE A 177 3.80 1.72 -2.52
C ILE A 177 5.08 0.95 -2.10
N LYS A 178 5.11 -0.38 -2.28
CA LYS A 178 6.12 -1.25 -1.65
C LYS A 178 7.27 -1.64 -2.55
N ASP A 179 7.11 -1.55 -3.87
CA ASP A 179 8.18 -1.91 -4.81
C ASP A 179 9.46 -1.12 -4.48
N PRO A 180 10.58 -1.80 -4.12
CA PRO A 180 11.80 -1.14 -3.66
C PRO A 180 12.36 -0.14 -4.67
N SER A 181 12.09 -0.37 -5.96
CA SER A 181 12.52 0.46 -7.08
C SER A 181 11.50 1.51 -7.52
N GLN A 182 10.27 1.49 -6.96
CA GLN A 182 9.14 2.33 -7.39
C GLN A 182 8.91 2.27 -8.91
N ASN A 183 9.05 1.07 -9.48
CA ASN A 183 8.95 0.78 -10.90
C ASN A 183 7.50 0.48 -11.34
N ILE A 184 6.71 -0.14 -10.46
CA ILE A 184 5.29 -0.40 -10.69
C ILE A 184 4.51 0.91 -10.53
N THR A 185 3.62 1.21 -11.48
CA THR A 185 2.64 2.30 -11.38
C THR A 185 1.24 1.72 -11.49
N TRP A 186 0.41 1.93 -10.47
CA TRP A 186 -1.00 1.56 -10.53
C TRP A 186 -1.78 2.66 -11.25
N VAL A 187 -2.52 2.29 -12.29
CA VAL A 187 -3.51 3.16 -12.94
C VAL A 187 -4.89 2.53 -12.82
N THR A 188 -5.94 3.33 -13.00
CA THR A 188 -7.30 2.82 -12.96
C THR A 188 -7.56 1.94 -14.18
N PRO A 189 -8.07 0.70 -14.03
CA PRO A 189 -8.54 -0.12 -15.15
C PRO A 189 -9.85 0.44 -15.74
N GLU A 190 -10.42 -0.27 -16.71
CA GLU A 190 -11.77 0.03 -17.17
C GLU A 190 -12.79 0.01 -16.02
N GLY A 191 -13.77 0.92 -16.09
CA GLY A 191 -14.78 1.09 -15.04
C GLY A 191 -15.62 -0.17 -14.85
N GLY A 192 -15.85 -0.53 -13.58
CA GLY A 192 -16.60 -1.75 -13.21
C GLY A 192 -15.72 -2.97 -12.94
N GLY A 193 -14.43 -2.93 -13.29
CA GLY A 193 -13.45 -3.91 -12.85
C GLY A 193 -12.98 -3.69 -11.41
N GLY A 194 -12.51 -4.76 -10.76
CA GLY A 194 -12.00 -4.74 -9.39
C GLY A 194 -12.85 -5.58 -8.43
N PRO A 195 -12.63 -5.40 -7.11
CA PRO A 195 -13.31 -6.19 -6.10
C PRO A 195 -14.81 -5.91 -6.02
N ASN A 196 -15.60 -6.94 -5.69
CA ASN A 196 -17.03 -6.82 -5.40
C ASN A 196 -17.28 -7.08 -3.92
N TYR A 197 -17.27 -6.01 -3.13
CA TYR A 197 -17.41 -6.04 -1.68
C TYR A 197 -18.81 -5.57 -1.27
N PRO A 198 -19.80 -6.47 -1.09
CA PRO A 198 -21.17 -6.03 -0.80
C PRO A 198 -21.31 -5.40 0.59
N ASN A 199 -20.45 -5.76 1.55
CA ASN A 199 -20.55 -5.33 2.95
C ASN A 199 -19.20 -5.30 3.70
N MET A 200 -18.07 -5.04 3.02
CA MET A 200 -16.78 -4.81 3.71
C MET A 200 -16.57 -3.34 4.05
#